data_AF-A0A930Y5T1-F1
#
_entry.id   AF-A0A930Y5T1-F1
#
_cell.length_a   1.000
_cell.length_b   1.000
_cell.length_c   1.000
_cell.angle_alpha   90.00
_cell.angle_beta   90.00
_cell.angle_gamma   90.00
#
_symmetry.space_group_name_H-M   'P 1'
#
loop_
_entity.id
_entity.type
_entity.pdbx_description
1 polymer ?
#
loop_
_entity_poly.entity_id
_entity_poly.type
_entity_poly.pdbx_seq_one_letter_code
_entity_poly.pdbx_strand_id
1 'polypeptide(L)' 'MVMVMVASREPNDALYHALHEHRSEWADRGVREVNIIGDADAPGPIAWATYADHRYADKADESSLPDEPGCEREPASMIR' A
#
# COMPACT_ATOMS: atom_id res chain seq x y z
N MET A 1 14.85 8.26 -37.71
CA MET A 1 14.72 8.96 -36.41
C MET A 1 13.66 8.22 -35.62
N VAL A 2 13.96 7.79 -34.40
CA VAL A 2 12.97 7.12 -33.51
C VAL A 2 12.67 8.08 -32.36
N MET A 3 11.40 8.21 -32.01
CA MET A 3 10.94 8.94 -30.83
C MET A 3 10.70 7.95 -29.70
N VAL A 4 11.18 8.28 -28.51
CA VAL A 4 10.94 7.49 -27.29
C VAL A 4 10.09 8.34 -26.35
N MET A 5 8.92 7.84 -25.99
CA MET A 5 8.06 8.47 -25.00
C MET A 5 8.51 8.04 -23.60
N VAL A 6 8.76 9.01 -22.73
CA VAL A 6 9.04 8.80 -21.31
C VAL A 6 7.95 9.53 -20.52
N ALA A 7 6.79 8.88 -20.43
CA ALA A 7 5.61 9.39 -19.73
C ALA A 7 5.52 8.78 -18.31
N SER A 8 4.40 9.01 -17.63
CA SER A 8 4.09 8.36 -16.35
C SER A 8 3.85 6.85 -16.50
N ARG A 9 3.85 6.14 -15.38
CA ARG A 9 3.48 4.73 -15.29
C ARG A 9 2.03 4.60 -14.82
N GLU A 10 1.33 3.59 -15.32
CA GLU A 10 0.04 3.13 -14.80
C GLU A 10 0.28 2.00 -13.78
N PRO A 11 -0.53 1.89 -12.71
CA PRO A 11 -0.45 0.76 -11.80
C PRO A 11 -0.82 -0.56 -12.50
N ASN A 12 -0.25 -1.67 -12.02
CA ASN A 12 -0.64 -3.02 -12.44
C ASN A 12 -1.40 -3.70 -11.29
N ASP A 13 -2.71 -3.47 -11.23
CA ASP A 13 -3.60 -3.78 -10.10
C ASP A 13 -4.77 -4.71 -10.47
N ALA A 14 -4.82 -5.20 -11.72
CA ALA A 14 -5.94 -5.99 -12.23
C ALA A 14 -6.23 -7.26 -11.38
N LEU A 15 -5.19 -7.94 -10.89
CA LEU A 15 -5.36 -9.11 -10.01
C LEU A 15 -5.97 -8.72 -8.67
N TYR A 16 -5.59 -7.58 -8.10
CA TYR A 16 -6.13 -7.10 -6.83
C TYR A 16 -7.63 -6.85 -6.95
N HIS A 17 -8.05 -6.17 -8.03
CA HIS A 17 -9.47 -5.94 -8.31
C HIS A 17 -10.23 -7.25 -8.52
N ALA A 18 -9.71 -8.17 -9.33
CA ALA A 18 -10.33 -9.48 -9.53
C ALA A 18 -10.47 -10.27 -8.22
N LEU A 19 -9.47 -10.25 -7.34
CA LEU A 19 -9.58 -10.92 -6.03
C LEU A 19 -10.66 -10.29 -5.16
N HIS A 20 -10.83 -8.96 -5.22
CA HIS A 20 -11.85 -8.23 -4.49
C HIS A 20 -13.27 -8.50 -5.00
N GLU A 21 -13.46 -8.77 -6.29
CA GLU A 21 -14.74 -9.22 -6.84
C GLU A 21 -15.20 -10.55 -6.22
N HIS A 22 -14.25 -11.41 -5.82
CA HIS A 22 -14.50 -12.71 -5.19
C HIS A 22 -14.37 -12.69 -3.65
N ARG A 23 -14.52 -11.51 -3.02
CA ARG A 23 -14.34 -11.35 -1.57
C ARG A 23 -15.24 -12.27 -0.71
N SER A 24 -16.42 -12.61 -1.20
CA SER A 24 -17.35 -13.52 -0.51
C SER A 24 -16.79 -14.94 -0.34
N GLU A 25 -15.87 -15.38 -1.20
CA GLU A 25 -15.28 -16.73 -1.18
C GLU A 25 -14.06 -16.84 -0.24
N TRP A 26 -13.59 -15.73 0.31
CA TRP A 26 -12.31 -15.68 1.03
C TRP A 26 -12.33 -16.48 2.32
N ALA A 27 -13.40 -16.37 3.11
CA ALA A 27 -13.54 -17.06 4.39
C ALA A 27 -13.49 -18.59 4.21
N ASP A 28 -14.16 -19.10 3.19
CA ASP A 28 -14.18 -20.53 2.84
C ASP A 28 -12.81 -21.06 2.38
N ARG A 29 -11.94 -20.15 1.91
CA ARG A 29 -10.57 -20.45 1.44
C ARG A 29 -9.48 -20.10 2.45
N GLY A 30 -9.84 -19.64 3.65
CA GLY A 30 -8.90 -19.26 4.70
C GLY A 30 -8.13 -17.96 4.45
N VAL A 31 -8.59 -17.11 3.53
CA VAL A 31 -8.00 -15.79 3.26
C VAL A 31 -8.60 -14.77 4.24
N ARG A 32 -7.76 -14.15 5.07
CA ARG A 32 -8.20 -13.12 6.03
C ARG A 32 -8.35 -11.75 5.37
N GLU A 33 -7.34 -11.35 4.61
CA GLU A 33 -7.26 -10.04 3.98
C GLU A 33 -6.35 -10.10 2.75
N VAL A 34 -6.60 -9.22 1.79
CA VAL A 34 -5.75 -8.98 0.62
C VAL A 34 -5.52 -7.47 0.54
N ASN A 35 -4.25 -7.05 0.59
CA ASN A 35 -3.84 -5.66 0.52
C ASN A 35 -2.99 -5.43 -0.74
N ILE A 36 -3.01 -4.20 -1.28
CA ILE A 36 -2.15 -3.76 -2.38
C ILE A 36 -1.05 -2.85 -1.83
N ILE A 37 0.19 -2.98 -2.33
CA ILE A 37 1.34 -2.19 -1.87
C ILE A 37 2.25 -1.78 -3.05
N GLY A 38 3.03 -0.73 -2.83
CA GLY A 38 4.06 -0.27 -3.78
C GLY A 38 3.47 0.28 -5.08
N ASP A 39 4.19 0.07 -6.19
CA ASP A 39 3.83 0.64 -7.49
C ASP A 39 2.49 0.11 -8.06
N ALA A 40 2.01 -1.03 -7.56
CA ALA A 40 0.70 -1.55 -7.90
C ALA A 40 -0.43 -0.72 -7.27
N ASP A 41 -0.20 -0.13 -6.09
CA ASP A 41 -1.14 0.80 -5.44
C ASP A 41 -1.00 2.21 -6.05
N ALA A 42 0.23 2.71 -6.13
CA ALA A 42 0.53 4.00 -6.74
C ALA A 42 1.99 4.05 -7.24
N PRO A 43 2.25 4.15 -8.56
CA PRO A 43 3.59 4.23 -9.11
C PRO A 43 4.42 5.40 -8.54
N GLY A 44 5.54 5.09 -7.90
CA GLY A 44 6.42 6.07 -7.24
C GLY A 44 7.91 5.70 -7.28
N PRO A 45 8.77 6.47 -6.58
CA PRO A 45 10.18 6.12 -6.41
C PRO A 45 10.34 4.80 -5.65
N ILE A 46 11.47 4.10 -5.86
CA ILE A 46 11.78 2.81 -5.21
C ILE A 46 11.67 2.91 -3.68
N ALA A 47 12.08 4.04 -3.08
CA ALA A 47 11.99 4.26 -1.64
C ALA A 47 10.55 4.14 -1.11
N TRP A 48 9.53 4.50 -1.90
CA TRP A 48 8.13 4.40 -1.49
C TRP A 48 7.63 2.95 -1.54
N ALA A 49 8.04 2.17 -2.54
CA ALA A 49 7.73 0.75 -2.61
C ALA A 49 8.34 -0.01 -1.42
N THR A 50 9.61 0.25 -1.09
CA THR A 50 10.26 -0.36 0.09
C THR A 50 9.61 0.08 1.40
N TYR A 51 9.25 1.35 1.53
CA TYR A 51 8.53 1.84 2.71
C TYR A 51 7.15 1.18 2.86
N ALA A 52 6.38 1.05 1.77
CA ALA A 52 5.06 0.42 1.79
C ALA A 52 5.13 -1.06 2.21
N ASP A 53 6.13 -1.79 1.72
CA ASP A 53 6.37 -3.19 2.11
C ASP A 53 6.72 -3.31 3.60
N HIS A 54 7.66 -2.49 4.08
CA HIS A 54 8.04 -2.49 5.50
C HIS A 54 6.85 -2.14 6.41
N ARG A 55 6.12 -1.07 6.06
CA ARG A 55 4.92 -0.66 6.80
C ARG A 55 3.86 -1.75 6.82
N TYR A 56 3.65 -2.45 5.69
CA TYR A 56 2.69 -3.54 5.60
C TYR A 56 3.08 -4.69 6.53
N ALA A 57 4.35 -5.10 6.51
CA ALA A 57 4.85 -6.16 7.39
C ALA A 57 4.70 -5.81 8.89
N ASP A 58 5.01 -4.57 9.28
CA ASP A 58 4.85 -4.12 10.67
C ASP A 58 3.38 -4.12 11.13
N LYS A 59 2.46 -3.80 10.20
CA LYS A 59 1.02 -3.67 10.49
C LYS A 59 0.23 -4.96 10.31
N ALA A 60 0.79 -6.00 9.71
CA ALA A 60 0.06 -7.22 9.33
C ALA A 60 -0.58 -7.98 10.52
N ASP A 61 -0.04 -7.81 11.72
CA ASP A 61 -0.56 -8.39 12.97
C ASP A 61 -1.09 -7.32 13.95
N GLU A 62 -1.10 -6.03 13.56
CA GLU A 62 -1.49 -4.92 14.44
C GLU A 62 -2.96 -4.54 14.20
N SER A 63 -3.77 -4.50 15.27
CA SER A 63 -5.18 -4.07 15.21
C SER A 63 -5.35 -2.55 15.35
N SER A 64 -4.47 -1.75 14.74
CA SER A 64 -4.53 -0.29 14.90
C SER A 64 -5.80 0.28 14.25
N LEU A 65 -6.46 1.21 14.94
CA LEU A 65 -7.63 1.91 14.40
C LEU A 65 -7.22 2.76 13.19
N PRO A 66 -8.08 2.87 12.16
CA PRO A 66 -7.75 3.53 10.90
C PRO A 66 -7.40 5.03 11.03
N ASP A 67 -7.84 5.68 12.11
CA ASP A 67 -7.67 7.12 12.33
C ASP A 67 -6.51 7.48 13.29
N GLU A 68 -5.77 6.49 13.80
CA GLU A 68 -4.62 6.77 14.68
C GLU A 68 -3.33 7.03 13.88
N PRO A 69 -2.57 8.10 14.20
CA PRO A 69 -1.35 8.41 13.47
C PRO A 69 -0.29 7.34 13.76
N GLY A 70 0.23 6.72 12.69
CA GLY A 70 1.25 5.66 12.79
C GLY A 70 2.65 6.14 13.19
N CYS A 71 2.84 7.43 13.45
CA CYS A 71 4.10 7.99 13.95
C CYS A 71 3.85 9.10 14.98
N GLU A 72 4.73 9.20 15.96
CA GLU A 72 4.73 10.30 16.92
C GLU A 72 5.02 11.63 16.19
N ARG A 73 4.32 12.69 16.61
CA ARG A 73 4.50 14.03 16.05
C ARG A 73 5.13 14.92 17.11
N GLU A 74 6.22 15.57 16.76
CA GLU A 74 6.83 16.60 17.59
C GLU A 74 5.90 17.83 17.65
N PRO A 75 5.37 18.20 18.84
CA PRO A 75 4.51 19.37 18.97
C PRO A 75 5.33 20.65 19.05
N ALA A 76 4.77 21.77 18.57
CA ALA A 76 5.43 23.07 18.61
C ALA A 76 5.86 23.51 20.03
N SER A 77 5.20 23.02 21.08
CA SER A 77 5.57 23.26 22.48
C SER A 77 6.91 22.65 22.90
N MET A 78 7.48 21.75 22.10
CA MET A 78 8.74 21.05 22.36
C MET A 78 9.95 21.70 21.65
N ILE A 79 9.70 22.67 20.77
CA ILE A 79 10.74 23.46 20.10
C ILE A 79 11.15 24.60 21.04
N ARG A 80 12.37 24.51 21.58
CA ARG A 80 12.95 25.51 22.50
C ARG A 80 13.53 26.72 21.77
#